data_AF-A0A914Y8S1-F1
#
_entry.id   AF-A0A914Y8S1-F1
#
_cell.length_a   1.000
_cell.length_b   1.000
_cell.length_c   1.000
_cell.angle_alpha   90.00
_cell.angle_beta   90.00
_cell.angle_gamma   90.00
#
_symmetry.space_group_name_H-M   'P 1'
#
loop_
_entity.id
_entity.type
_entity.pdbx_description
1 polymer ?
#
loop_
_entity_poly.entity_id
_entity_poly.type
_entity_poly.pdbx_seq_one_letter_code
_entity_poly.pdbx_strand_id
1 'polypeptide(L)'
;MNKQVESYNTELEIVIQRPDVTPEQQKKISDLLNEFSDRFSTSEYDIDHDCKLVAPPLKVLPGTKPIAAKPFKVAEKVKSVMLAFITALLAANIIVEANTPWLSNVFPVRKSNGKYRPVVDLRPLNNPAPNRCWMLLLHSL
;
A
#
# COMPACT_ATOMS: atom_id res chain seq x y z
N MET A 1 2.83 13.71 8.04
CA MET A 1 3.79 13.21 7.04
C MET A 1 5.23 13.11 7.57
N ASN A 2 5.74 14.06 8.37
CA ASN A 2 7.18 14.12 8.72
C ASN A 2 7.75 12.96 9.57
N LYS A 3 6.99 12.36 10.49
CA LYS A 3 7.54 11.33 11.41
C LYS A 3 7.95 10.01 10.74
N GLN A 4 7.33 9.63 9.63
CA GLN A 4 7.67 8.37 8.94
C GLN A 4 8.93 8.57 8.07
N VAL A 5 9.01 9.68 7.34
CA VAL A 5 10.19 10.04 6.55
C VAL A 5 11.42 10.23 7.44
N GLU A 6 11.25 10.88 8.60
CA GLU A 6 12.31 10.98 9.63
C GLU A 6 12.77 9.60 10.13
N SER A 7 11.85 8.64 10.31
CA SER A 7 12.18 7.27 10.74
C SER A 7 12.99 6.52 9.67
N TYR A 8 12.62 6.61 8.40
CA TYR A 8 13.36 5.99 7.29
C TYR A 8 14.76 6.59 7.12
N ASN A 9 14.88 7.93 7.21
CA ASN A 9 16.17 8.60 7.14
C ASN A 9 17.07 8.19 8.32
N THR A 10 16.50 8.05 9.53
CA THR A 10 17.24 7.57 10.70
C THR A 10 17.71 6.12 10.52
N GLU A 11 16.87 5.24 9.96
CA GLU A 11 17.25 3.84 9.69
C GLU A 11 18.33 3.72 8.61
N LEU A 12 18.27 4.54 7.56
CA LEU A 12 19.29 4.59 6.51
C LEU A 12 20.63 5.10 7.06
N GLU A 13 20.62 6.14 7.90
CA GLU A 13 21.82 6.63 8.59
C GLU A 13 22.44 5.55 9.48
N ILE A 14 21.62 4.76 10.19
CA ILE A 14 22.08 3.63 11.02
C ILE A 14 22.73 2.53 10.17
N VAL A 15 22.22 2.26 8.96
CA VAL A 15 22.79 1.26 8.05
C VAL A 15 24.13 1.71 7.49
N ILE A 16 24.28 3.00 7.20
CA ILE A 16 25.53 3.58 6.66
C ILE A 16 26.63 3.57 7.73
N GLN A 17 26.30 3.83 9.00
CA GLN A 17 27.29 3.95 10.09
C GLN A 17 27.74 2.61 10.73
N ARG A 18 27.55 1.48 10.06
CA ARG A 18 27.99 0.18 10.61
C ARG A 18 29.51 0.12 10.80
N PRO A 19 30.00 -0.47 11.90
CA PRO A 19 31.42 -0.54 12.24
C PRO A 19 32.25 -1.38 11.25
N ASP A 20 31.59 -2.24 10.48
CA ASP A 20 32.21 -3.15 9.52
C ASP A 20 32.51 -2.48 8.15
N VAL A 21 32.11 -1.22 7.99
CA VAL A 21 32.15 -0.49 6.72
C VAL A 21 33.22 0.60 6.80
N THR A 22 34.17 0.56 5.87
CA THR A 22 35.23 1.59 5.79
C THR A 22 34.65 2.96 5.40
N PRO A 23 35.28 4.08 5.82
CA PRO A 23 34.80 5.43 5.47
C PRO A 23 34.63 5.67 3.95
N GLU A 24 35.49 5.03 3.14
CA GLU A 24 35.41 5.10 1.68
C GLU A 24 34.16 4.39 1.13
N GLN A 25 33.83 3.23 1.69
CA GLN A 25 32.61 2.50 1.34
C GLN A 25 31.35 3.24 1.79
N GLN A 26 31.37 3.87 2.98
CA GLN A 26 30.26 4.70 3.46
C GLN A 26 29.98 5.84 2.50
N LYS A 27 31.02 6.53 2.03
CA LYS A 27 30.90 7.61 1.04
C LYS A 27 30.30 7.10 -0.27
N LYS A 28 30.82 5.98 -0.80
CA LYS A 28 30.31 5.37 -2.05
C LYS A 28 28.84 4.96 -1.95
N ILE A 29 28.41 4.43 -0.80
CA ILE A 29 27.01 4.07 -0.55
C ILE A 29 26.14 5.32 -0.50
N SER A 30 26.58 6.37 0.18
CA SER A 30 25.83 7.64 0.24
C SER A 30 25.70 8.27 -1.15
N ASP A 31 26.77 8.28 -1.95
CA ASP A 31 26.75 8.82 -3.31
C ASP A 31 25.74 8.04 -4.18
N LEU A 32 25.71 6.71 -4.09
CA LEU A 32 24.74 5.87 -4.81
C LEU A 32 23.30 6.07 -4.33
N LEU A 33 23.06 6.16 -3.02
CA LEU A 33 21.72 6.40 -2.50
C LEU A 33 21.17 7.76 -2.95
N ASN A 34 22.04 8.76 -3.06
CA ASN A 34 21.68 10.07 -3.60
C ASN A 34 21.42 10.01 -5.12
N GLU A 35 22.28 9.33 -5.88
CA GLU A 35 22.14 9.16 -7.33
C GLU A 35 20.83 8.45 -7.72
N PHE A 36 20.45 7.43 -6.96
CA PHE A 36 19.27 6.60 -7.20
C PHE A 36 18.11 6.92 -6.24
N SER A 37 18.11 8.10 -5.63
CA SER A 37 17.12 8.52 -4.62
C SER A 37 15.67 8.46 -5.12
N ASP A 38 15.47 8.71 -6.41
CA ASP A 38 14.20 8.63 -7.14
C ASP A 38 13.62 7.21 -7.23
N ARG A 39 14.43 6.17 -7.04
CA ARG A 39 14.02 4.77 -7.15
C ARG A 39 13.63 4.15 -5.80
N PHE A 40 13.91 4.83 -4.70
CA PHE A 40 13.59 4.36 -3.36
C PHE A 40 12.37 5.07 -2.81
N SER A 41 11.44 4.29 -2.27
CA SER A 41 10.27 4.85 -1.58
C SER A 41 10.69 5.35 -0.20
N THR A 42 10.41 6.63 0.06
CA THR A 42 10.73 7.31 1.32
C THR A 42 9.63 7.21 2.37
N SER A 43 8.43 6.76 1.97
CA SER A 43 7.30 6.59 2.86
C SER A 43 6.32 5.52 2.37
N GLU A 44 5.46 5.01 3.26
CA GLU A 44 4.43 4.02 2.89
C GLU A 44 3.43 4.51 1.81
N TYR A 45 3.37 5.82 1.55
CA TYR A 45 2.48 6.46 0.58
C TYR A 45 3.25 7.16 -0.56
N ASP A 46 4.56 6.99 -0.61
CA ASP A 46 5.43 7.47 -1.68
C ASP A 46 5.33 6.47 -2.84
N ILE A 47 4.28 6.65 -3.64
CA ILE A 47 3.92 5.83 -4.78
C ILE A 47 3.99 6.72 -6.02
N ASP A 48 4.66 6.22 -7.05
CA ASP A 48 4.72 6.89 -8.35
C ASP A 48 3.37 6.74 -9.09
N HIS A 49 2.79 7.87 -9.50
CA HIS A 49 1.54 7.92 -10.25
C HIS A 49 1.75 7.95 -11.78
N ASP A 50 2.98 8.09 -12.27
CA ASP A 50 3.30 8.26 -13.70
C ASP A 50 3.41 6.93 -14.48
N CYS A 51 2.87 5.85 -13.92
CA CYS A 51 2.85 4.56 -14.60
C CYS A 51 1.98 4.61 -15.87
N LYS A 52 2.62 4.44 -17.03
CA LYS A 52 1.95 4.41 -18.36
C LYS A 52 1.19 3.11 -18.64
N LEU A 53 1.23 2.14 -17.72
CA LEU A 53 0.54 0.87 -17.89
C LEU A 53 -0.96 1.05 -17.64
N VAL A 54 -1.76 0.92 -18.70
CA VAL A 54 -3.22 0.91 -18.58
C VAL A 54 -3.65 -0.47 -18.07
N ALA A 55 -4.18 -0.51 -16.85
CA ALA A 55 -4.78 -1.73 -16.32
C ALA A 55 -6.03 -2.11 -17.16
N PRO A 56 -6.20 -3.38 -17.54
CA PRO A 56 -7.41 -3.82 -18.22
C PRO A 56 -8.64 -3.62 -17.31
N PRO A 57 -9.82 -3.31 -17.88
CA PRO A 57 -11.02 -3.13 -17.09
C PRO A 57 -11.39 -4.42 -16.35
N LEU A 58 -11.82 -4.29 -15.09
CA LEU A 58 -12.32 -5.41 -14.31
C LEU A 58 -13.59 -5.97 -14.95
N LYS A 59 -13.55 -7.23 -15.40
CA LYS A 59 -14.70 -7.93 -15.97
C LYS A 59 -15.45 -8.68 -14.86
N VAL A 60 -16.76 -8.52 -14.81
CA VAL A 60 -17.67 -9.33 -13.98
C VAL A 60 -18.54 -10.19 -14.88
N LEU A 61 -19.01 -11.34 -14.39
CA LEU A 61 -19.91 -12.21 -15.16
C LEU A 61 -21.19 -11.45 -15.55
N PRO A 62 -21.72 -11.67 -16.78
CA PRO A 62 -22.99 -11.10 -17.19
C PRO A 62 -24.12 -11.44 -16.19
N GLY A 63 -24.93 -10.44 -15.82
CA GLY A 63 -26.01 -10.62 -14.85
C GLY A 63 -25.60 -10.56 -13.38
N THR A 64 -24.33 -10.32 -13.07
CA THR A 64 -23.87 -10.10 -11.68
C THR A 64 -24.47 -8.82 -11.11
N LYS A 65 -25.12 -8.92 -9.94
CA LYS A 65 -25.66 -7.78 -9.21
C LYS A 65 -24.60 -7.16 -8.30
N PRO A 66 -24.57 -5.83 -8.14
CA PRO A 66 -23.71 -5.19 -7.15
C PRO A 66 -23.96 -5.70 -5.74
N ILE A 67 -22.88 -5.82 -4.96
CA ILE A 67 -22.92 -6.24 -3.57
C ILE A 67 -22.64 -5.03 -2.69
N ALA A 68 -23.61 -4.68 -1.83
CA ALA A 68 -23.46 -3.64 -0.83
C ALA A 68 -23.33 -4.28 0.56
N ALA A 69 -22.10 -4.56 0.97
CA ALA A 69 -21.81 -5.14 2.27
C ALA A 69 -22.04 -4.11 3.39
N LYS A 70 -22.70 -4.54 4.47
CA LYS A 70 -22.95 -3.68 5.64
C LYS A 70 -21.67 -3.56 6.48
N PRO A 71 -21.20 -2.33 6.77
CA PRO A 71 -20.05 -2.11 7.63
C PRO A 71 -20.25 -2.71 9.04
N PHE A 72 -19.20 -3.30 9.59
CA PHE A 72 -19.22 -3.82 10.96
C PHE A 72 -19.04 -2.70 11.98
N LYS A 73 -19.59 -2.93 13.18
CA LYS A 73 -19.32 -2.06 14.33
C LYS A 73 -17.88 -2.28 14.79
N VAL A 74 -17.10 -1.19 14.88
CA VAL A 74 -15.73 -1.19 15.40
C VAL A 74 -15.66 -0.29 16.62
N ALA A 75 -14.73 -0.59 17.53
CA ALA A 75 -14.47 0.29 18.67
C ALA A 75 -13.97 1.67 18.21
N GLU A 76 -14.34 2.73 18.93
CA GLU A 76 -14.04 4.12 18.51
C GLU A 76 -12.53 4.37 18.33
N LYS A 77 -11.69 3.78 19.19
CA LYS A 77 -10.23 3.85 19.06
C LYS A 77 -9.71 3.25 17.75
N VAL A 78 -10.36 2.21 17.25
CA VAL A 78 -9.96 1.57 15.99
C VAL A 78 -10.48 2.39 14.82
N LYS A 79 -11.69 2.96 14.95
CA LYS A 79 -12.27 3.86 13.96
C LYS A 79 -11.41 5.08 13.70
N SER A 80 -10.91 5.74 14.75
CA SER A 80 -10.04 6.93 14.59
C SER A 80 -8.72 6.59 13.87
N VAL A 81 -8.13 5.43 14.17
CA VAL A 81 -6.94 4.93 13.47
C VAL A 81 -7.24 4.68 11.99
N MET A 82 -8.37 4.03 11.69
CA MET A 82 -8.79 3.76 10.30
C MET A 82 -9.07 5.04 9.52
N LEU A 83 -9.70 6.04 10.14
CA LEU A 83 -9.93 7.35 9.52
C LEU A 83 -8.60 8.03 9.16
N ALA A 84 -7.62 8.01 10.07
CA ALA A 84 -6.29 8.56 9.78
C ALA A 84 -5.61 7.88 8.57
N PHE A 85 -5.76 6.56 8.42
CA PHE A 85 -5.29 5.83 7.23
C PHE A 85 -6.00 6.28 5.97
N ILE A 86 -7.34 6.39 5.99
CA ILE A 86 -8.13 6.83 4.83
C ILE A 86 -7.74 8.25 4.43
N THR A 87 -7.61 9.18 5.39
CA THR A 87 -7.16 10.56 5.13
C THR A 87 -5.77 10.59 4.50
N ALA A 88 -4.83 9.74 4.97
CA ALA A 88 -3.50 9.65 4.38
C ALA A 88 -3.54 9.13 2.93
N LEU A 89 -4.35 8.10 2.65
CA LEU A 89 -4.52 7.57 1.30
C LEU A 89 -5.19 8.57 0.35
N LEU A 90 -6.16 9.35 0.83
CA LEU A 90 -6.78 10.43 0.07
C LEU A 90 -5.78 11.55 -0.23
N ALA A 91 -4.98 11.96 0.77
CA ALA A 91 -3.95 12.98 0.60
C ALA A 91 -2.85 12.54 -0.39
N ALA A 92 -2.53 11.24 -0.43
CA ALA A 92 -1.60 10.65 -1.39
C ALA A 92 -2.25 10.33 -2.76
N ASN A 93 -3.53 10.67 -2.97
CA ASN A 93 -4.26 10.39 -4.20
C ASN A 93 -4.23 8.90 -4.63
N ILE A 94 -4.14 7.98 -3.65
CA ILE A 94 -4.15 6.53 -3.88
C ILE A 94 -5.60 6.03 -3.99
N ILE A 95 -6.51 6.67 -3.25
CA ILE A 95 -7.94 6.40 -3.29
C ILE A 95 -8.70 7.68 -3.58
N VAL A 96 -9.92 7.52 -4.09
CA VAL A 96 -10.83 8.64 -4.39
C VAL A 96 -12.21 8.34 -3.82
N GLU A 97 -12.98 9.38 -3.56
CA GLU A 97 -14.39 9.23 -3.22
C GLU A 97 -15.17 8.76 -4.45
N ALA A 98 -16.04 7.77 -4.27
CA ALA A 98 -16.83 7.20 -5.35
C ALA A 98 -18.26 6.93 -4.87
N ASN A 99 -19.24 7.22 -5.73
CA ASN A 99 -20.63 6.84 -5.53
C ASN A 99 -20.92 5.55 -6.31
N THR A 100 -20.91 4.41 -5.61
CA THR A 100 -21.00 3.08 -6.23
C THR A 100 -21.97 2.18 -5.46
N PRO A 101 -22.75 1.32 -6.15
CA PRO A 101 -23.55 0.29 -5.50
C PRO A 101 -22.70 -0.88 -4.98
N TRP A 102 -21.40 -0.91 -5.28
CA TRP A 102 -20.45 -1.92 -4.81
C TRP A 102 -19.76 -1.45 -3.53
N LEU A 103 -20.10 -2.06 -2.39
CA LEU A 103 -19.49 -1.78 -1.10
C LEU A 103 -18.91 -3.07 -0.53
N SER A 104 -17.60 -3.08 -0.30
CA SER A 104 -16.91 -4.15 0.41
C SER A 104 -16.64 -3.75 1.85
N ASN A 105 -16.68 -4.74 2.75
CA ASN A 105 -16.33 -4.50 4.14
C ASN A 105 -14.84 -4.26 4.31
N VAL A 106 -14.49 -3.37 5.25
CA VAL A 106 -13.10 -3.10 5.63
C VAL A 106 -12.87 -3.57 7.06
N PHE A 107 -11.84 -4.40 7.25
CA PHE A 107 -11.47 -4.99 8.51
C PHE A 107 -10.19 -4.35 9.06
N PRO A 108 -10.18 -3.93 10.33
CA PRO A 108 -8.96 -3.53 11.01
C PRO A 108 -8.19 -4.78 11.46
N VAL A 109 -7.07 -5.09 10.80
CA VAL A 109 -6.24 -6.25 11.15
C VAL A 109 -4.99 -5.78 11.88
N ARG A 110 -4.68 -6.41 13.02
CA ARG A 110 -3.48 -6.08 13.80
C ARG A 110 -2.23 -6.68 13.14
N LYS A 111 -1.18 -5.88 12.99
CA LYS A 111 0.18 -6.33 12.64
C LYS A 111 0.89 -6.85 13.90
N SER A 112 1.96 -7.63 13.73
CA SER A 112 2.82 -8.11 14.82
C SER A 112 3.42 -6.96 15.64
N ASN A 113 3.71 -5.82 15.00
CA ASN A 113 4.17 -4.58 15.63
C ASN A 113 3.08 -3.83 16.43
N GLY A 114 1.89 -4.40 16.59
CA GLY A 114 0.79 -3.82 17.35
C GLY A 114 -0.04 -2.75 16.63
N LYS A 115 0.39 -2.27 15.46
CA LYS A 115 -0.36 -1.30 14.62
C LYS A 115 -1.51 -1.99 13.88
N TYR A 116 -2.50 -1.22 13.43
CA TYR A 116 -3.60 -1.71 12.59
C TYR A 116 -3.28 -1.50 11.10
N ARG A 117 -3.84 -2.36 10.24
CA ARG A 117 -3.92 -2.16 8.79
C ARG A 117 -5.37 -2.33 8.33
N PRO A 118 -5.90 -1.45 7.46
CA PRO A 118 -7.17 -1.68 6.80
C PRO A 118 -7.03 -2.85 5.81
N VAL A 119 -7.98 -3.79 5.84
CA VAL A 119 -8.05 -4.91 4.89
C VAL A 119 -9.43 -4.95 4.29
N VAL A 120 -9.54 -4.79 2.98
CA VAL A 120 -10.80 -4.85 2.25
C VAL A 120 -11.14 -6.31 1.94
N ASP A 121 -12.36 -6.73 2.26
CA ASP A 121 -12.86 -8.04 1.87
C ASP A 121 -13.39 -8.02 0.43
N LEU A 122 -12.52 -8.47 -0.48
CA LEU A 122 -12.81 -8.57 -1.90
C LEU A 122 -13.36 -9.95 -2.30
N ARG A 123 -13.61 -10.88 -1.38
CA ARG A 123 -14.18 -12.20 -1.71
C ARG A 123 -15.52 -12.07 -2.45
N PRO A 124 -16.46 -11.18 -2.05
CA PRO A 124 -17.72 -11.03 -2.77
C PRO A 124 -17.54 -10.51 -4.20
N LEU A 125 -16.53 -9.66 -4.44
CA LEU A 125 -16.19 -9.13 -5.76
C LEU A 125 -15.46 -10.17 -6.63
N ASN A 126 -14.60 -10.99 -6.02
CA ASN A 126 -13.79 -11.99 -6.70
C ASN A 126 -14.60 -13.24 -7.10
N ASN A 127 -15.70 -13.55 -6.41
CA ASN A 127 -16.55 -14.70 -6.72
C ASN A 127 -17.20 -14.64 -8.14
N PRO A 128 -17.79 -13.51 -8.56
CA PRO A 128 -18.37 -13.37 -9.90
C PRO A 128 -17.35 -12.99 -10.99
N ALA A 129 -16.05 -12.94 -10.71
CA ALA A 129 -15.04 -12.59 -11.72
C ALA A 129 -14.70 -13.83 -12.59
N PRO A 130 -14.87 -13.79 -13.92
CA PRO A 130 -14.72 -14.94 -14.81
C PRO A 130 -13.27 -15.46 -14.90
N ASN A 131 -12.29 -14.57 -14.67
CA ASN A 131 -10.88 -14.88 -14.82
C ASN A 131 -10.16 -14.77 -13.47
N ARG A 132 -9.92 -15.91 -12.81
CA ARG A 132 -8.85 -16.04 -11.81
C ARG A 132 -7.50 -16.11 -12.52
N CYS A 133 -7.20 -15.14 -13.38
CA CYS A 133 -5.92 -15.09 -14.06
C CYS A 133 -4.91 -14.50 -13.08
N TRP A 134 -4.36 -15.37 -12.25
CA TRP A 134 -3.08 -15.15 -11.59
C TRP A 134 -2.05 -14.93 -12.71
N MET A 135 -1.82 -13.70 -13.14
CA MET A 135 -0.66 -13.43 -13.99
C MET A 135 0.56 -13.30 -13.09
N LEU A 136 0.91 -14.39 -12.40
CA LEU A 136 2.29 -14.67 -12.01
C LEU A 136 2.85 -15.51 -13.16
N LEU A 137 3.30 -14.83 -14.21
CA LEU A 137 4.16 -15.45 -15.22
C LEU A 137 5.53 -15.72 -14.56
N LEU A 138 5.61 -16.79 -13.77
CA LEU A 138 6.85 -17.51 -13.53
C LEU A 138 7.23 -18.11 -14.89
N HIS A 139 8.00 -17.37 -15.68
CA HIS A 139 8.71 -17.97 -16.80
C HIS A 139 9.69 -19.00 -16.22
N SER A 140 9.49 -20.24 -16.68
CA SER A 140 10.29 -21.45 -16.49
C SER A 140 11.74 -21.22 -16.08
N LEU A 141 12.14 -21.85 -14.96
CA LEU A 141 13.42 -22.55 -14.91
C LEU A 141 13.31 -23.87 -15.68
#